data_AF-A0A0F9VFQ0-F1
#
_entry.id   AF-A0A0F9VFQ0-F1
#
_cell.length_a   1.000
_cell.length_b   1.000
_cell.length_c   1.000
_cell.angle_alpha   90.00
_cell.angle_beta   90.00
_cell.angle_gamma   90.00
#
_symmetry.space_group_name_H-M   'P 1'
#
loop_
_entity.id
_entity.type
_entity.pdbx_description
1 polymer ?
#
loop_
_entity_poly.entity_id
_entity_poly.type
_entity_poly.pdbx_seq_one_letter_code
_entity_poly.pdbx_strand_id
1 'polypeptide(L)' 'MKTYMCYLIFSESGIKRQTRNKPSLKAGEYAVQVKLNLPKGFLNRAFPVASVTIPENAIVEPEVEVSVVKETKPKQKKKG' A
#
# COMPACT_ATOMS: atom_id res chain seq x y z
N MET A 1 17.16 21.82 -5.31
CA MET A 1 16.24 20.72 -5.69
C MET A 1 16.63 20.23 -7.08
N LYS A 2 16.72 18.92 -7.31
CA LYS A 2 16.91 18.31 -8.63
C LYS A 2 15.84 17.24 -8.82
N THR A 3 15.19 17.25 -9.97
CA THR A 3 14.17 16.28 -10.32
C THR A 3 14.78 15.12 -11.08
N TYR A 4 14.41 13.90 -10.68
CA TYR A 4 14.78 12.66 -11.33
C TYR A 4 13.50 11.96 -11.78
N MET A 5 13.54 11.36 -12.97
CA MET A 5 12.40 10.62 -13.51
C MET A 5 12.88 9.28 -14.02
N CYS A 6 12.13 8.24 -13.67
CA CYS A 6 12.30 6.91 -14.23
C CYS A 6 10.95 6.22 -14.33
N TYR A 7 10.93 5.11 -15.06
CA TYR A 7 9.84 4.16 -15.12
C TYR A 7 10.30 2.88 -14.44
N LEU A 8 9.54 2.43 -13.46
CA LEU A 8 9.68 1.11 -12.85
C LEU A 8 8.69 0.18 -13.56
N ILE A 9 9.17 -0.94 -14.07
CA ILE A 9 8.37 -1.91 -14.81
C ILE A 9 8.15 -3.12 -13.92
N PHE A 10 6.89 -3.39 -13.64
CA PHE A 10 6.41 -4.47 -12.81
C PHE A 10 5.93 -5.64 -13.66
N SER A 11 6.05 -6.83 -13.09
CA SER A 11 5.36 -8.07 -13.50
C SER A 11 4.76 -8.73 -12.27
N GLU A 12 4.11 -9.89 -12.45
CA GLU A 12 3.55 -10.67 -11.34
C GLU A 12 4.58 -11.03 -10.25
N SER A 13 5.86 -11.12 -10.61
CA SER A 13 6.98 -11.37 -9.69
C SER A 13 7.59 -10.11 -9.04
N GLY A 14 7.02 -8.92 -9.25
CA GLY A 14 7.51 -7.65 -8.69
C GLY A 14 8.23 -6.76 -9.70
N ILE A 15 9.26 -6.01 -9.25
CA ILE A 15 10.00 -5.07 -10.11
C ILE A 15 10.93 -5.84 -11.04
N LYS A 16 10.63 -5.81 -12.35
CA LYS A 16 11.39 -6.51 -13.37
C LYS A 16 12.57 -5.70 -13.88
N ARG A 17 12.36 -4.40 -14.17
CA ARG A 17 13.42 -3.48 -14.64
C ARG A 17 13.07 -2.02 -14.43
N GLN A 18 14.05 -1.14 -14.59
CA GLN A 18 13.88 0.31 -14.62
C GLN A 18 14.45 0.94 -15.89
N THR A 19 13.86 2.05 -16.35
CA THR A 19 14.37 2.84 -17.49
C THR A 19 14.06 4.32 -17.31
N ARG A 20 14.85 5.21 -17.92
CA ARG A 20 14.55 6.66 -17.93
C ARG A 20 13.58 7.05 -19.05
N ASN A 21 13.57 6.28 -20.13
CA ASN A 21 12.73 6.55 -21.30
C ASN A 21 11.40 5.83 -21.18
N LYS A 22 10.35 6.34 -21.85
CA LYS A 22 9.05 5.68 -21.87
C LYS A 22 9.19 4.26 -22.44
N PRO A 23 8.87 3.20 -21.67
CA PRO A 23 9.07 1.84 -22.13
C PRO A 23 7.97 1.38 -23.09
N SER A 24 8.33 0.43 -23.95
CA SER A 24 7.35 -0.47 -24.55
C SER A 24 7.09 -1.63 -23.59
N LEU A 25 5.83 -1.97 -23.37
CA LEU A 25 5.39 -2.98 -22.41
C LEU A 25 5.05 -4.28 -23.12
N LYS A 26 5.46 -5.41 -22.53
CA LYS A 26 4.99 -6.75 -22.94
C LYS A 26 3.66 -7.06 -22.24
N ALA A 27 2.95 -8.08 -22.73
CA ALA A 27 1.76 -8.60 -22.05
C ALA A 27 2.11 -8.98 -20.59
N GLY A 28 1.29 -8.56 -19.64
CA GLY A 28 1.53 -8.75 -18.20
C GLY A 28 2.57 -7.81 -17.58
N GLU A 29 3.11 -6.83 -18.32
CA GLU A 29 3.96 -5.78 -17.76
C GLU A 29 3.18 -4.49 -17.49
N TYR A 30 3.51 -3.82 -16.40
CA TYR A 30 2.95 -2.51 -16.05
C TYR A 30 4.08 -1.53 -15.71
N ALA A 31 4.04 -0.31 -16.26
CA ALA A 31 5.01 0.73 -15.93
C ALA A 31 4.44 1.79 -15.01
N VAL A 32 5.15 2.08 -13.93
CA VAL A 32 4.91 3.22 -13.05
C VAL A 32 5.97 4.28 -13.32
N GLN A 33 5.55 5.49 -13.69
CA GLN A 33 6.45 6.62 -13.77
C GLN A 33 6.69 7.18 -12.36
N VAL A 34 7.95 7.20 -11.94
CA VAL A 34 8.36 7.74 -10.64
C VAL A 34 9.07 9.06 -10.88
N LYS A 35 8.58 10.12 -10.23
CA LYS A 35 9.19 11.45 -10.22
C LYS A 35 9.70 11.75 -8.81
N LEU A 36 11.02 11.85 -8.66
CA LEU A 36 11.68 12.13 -7.39
C LEU A 36 12.20 13.56 -7.39
N ASN A 37 11.85 14.35 -6.38
CA ASN A 37 12.43 15.67 -6.15
C ASN A 37 13.39 15.58 -4.97
N LEU A 38 14.69 15.61 -5.25
CA LEU A 38 15.71 15.41 -4.23
C LEU A 38 16.53 16.69 -3.99
N PRO A 39 16.98 16.94 -2.75
CA PRO A 39 17.89 18.06 -2.47
C PRO A 39 19.24 17.86 -3.17
N LYS A 40 19.95 18.97 -3.43
CA LYS A 40 21.31 18.91 -3.99
C LYS A 40 22.20 18.18 -2.99
N GLY A 41 22.91 17.14 -3.44
CA GLY A 41 23.77 16.30 -2.58
C GLY A 41 23.08 15.11 -1.89
N PHE A 42 21.79 14.85 -2.13
CA PHE A 42 21.10 13.66 -1.58
C PHE A 42 21.83 12.36 -1.91
N LEU A 43 22.30 12.23 -3.15
CA LEU A 43 23.03 11.05 -3.64
C LEU A 43 24.50 11.01 -3.21
N ASN A 44 24.99 12.01 -2.48
CA ASN A 44 26.34 11.99 -1.91
C ASN A 44 26.40 11.15 -0.62
N ARG A 45 25.25 10.73 -0.09
CA ARG A 45 25.13 9.83 1.06
C ARG A 45 24.94 8.41 0.55
N ALA A 46 25.83 7.49 0.93
CA ALA A 46 25.84 6.11 0.42
C ALA A 46 24.55 5.33 0.75
N PHE A 47 23.94 5.60 1.91
CA PHE A 47 22.71 4.94 2.36
C PHE A 47 21.84 5.93 3.14
N PRO A 48 20.90 6.63 2.49
CA PRO A 48 19.93 7.45 3.22
C PRO A 48 19.05 6.51 4.06
N VAL A 49 19.20 6.57 5.38
CA VAL A 49 18.36 5.83 6.33
C VAL A 49 17.20 6.73 6.74
N ALA A 50 15.97 6.29 6.48
CA ALA A 50 14.77 6.91 7.03
C ALA A 50 14.31 6.06 8.22
N SER A 51 14.19 6.68 9.40
CA SER A 51 13.53 6.08 10.55
C SER A 51 12.14 6.69 10.66
N VAL A 52 11.12 5.84 10.73
CA VAL A 52 9.74 6.25 11.01
C VAL A 52 9.40 5.70 12.37
N THR A 53 9.10 6.60 13.31
CA THR A 53 8.60 6.26 14.63
C THR A 53 7.11 6.52 14.65
N ILE A 54 6.31 5.48 14.84
CA ILE A 54 4.86 5.61 15.03
C ILE A 54 4.64 5.82 16.53
N PRO A 55 4.10 6.96 16.95
CA PRO A 55 3.82 7.20 18.35
C PRO A 55 2.62 6.35 18.79
N GLU A 56 2.61 5.87 20.04
CA GLU A 56 1.56 4.96 20.55
C GLU A 56 0.16 5.56 20.44
N ASN A 57 0.03 6.88 20.54
CA ASN A 57 -1.24 7.59 20.38
C ASN A 57 -1.81 7.56 18.94
N ALA A 58 -1.04 7.12 17.95
CA ALA A 58 -1.52 6.91 16.58
C ALA A 58 -2.16 5.51 16.39
N ILE A 59 -2.09 4.64 17.41
CA ILE A 59 -2.77 3.34 17.41
C ILE A 59 -4.24 3.60 17.78
N VAL A 60 -5.14 3.48 16.80
CA VAL A 60 -6.59 3.52 17.04
C VAL A 60 -7.06 2.10 17.36
N GLU A 61 -7.44 1.85 18.61
CA GLU A 61 -8.09 0.60 19.01
C GLU A 61 -9.56 0.60 18.56
N PRO A 62 -10.06 -0.46 17.90
CA PRO A 62 -11.45 -0.53 17.48
C PRO A 62 -12.38 -0.71 18.69
N GLU A 63 -13.38 0.15 18.83
CA GLU A 63 -14.50 -0.06 19.74
C GLU A 63 -15.40 -1.17 19.17
N VAL A 64 -15.41 -2.34 19.82
CA VAL A 64 -16.26 -3.47 19.44
C VAL A 64 -17.47 -3.50 20.37
N GLU A 65 -18.62 -3.05 19.88
CA GLU A 65 -19.90 -3.27 20.56
C GLU A 65 -20.44 -4.67 20.23
N VAL A 66 -20.39 -5.57 21.21
CA VAL A 66 -21.00 -6.91 21.10
C VAL A 66 -22.45 -6.84 21.58
N SER A 67 -23.40 -6.87 20.65
CA SER A 67 -24.83 -7.04 20.97
C SER A 67 -25.23 -8.51 20.87
N VAL A 68 -25.71 -9.08 21.97
CA VAL A 68 -26.25 -10.44 21.99
C VAL A 68 -27.67 -10.41 21.41
N VAL A 69 -27.81 -10.85 20.17
CA VAL A 69 -29.13 -11.05 19.57
C VAL A 69 -29.76 -12.29 20.21
N LYS A 70 -30.78 -12.10 21.05
CA LYS A 70 -31.58 -13.23 21.58
C LYS A 70 -32.31 -13.89 20.42
N GLU A 71 -31.96 -15.14 20.11
CA GLU A 71 -32.71 -15.96 19.17
C GLU A 71 -34.15 -16.14 19.65
N THR A 72 -35.11 -15.54 18.94
CA THR A 72 -36.52 -15.86 19.10
C THR A 72 -36.77 -17.29 18.62
N LYS A 73 -36.98 -18.21 19.57
CA LYS A 73 -37.38 -19.59 19.26
C LYS A 73 -38.68 -19.59 18.43
N PRO A 74 -38.76 -20.38 17.35
CA PRO A 74 -39.96 -20.44 16.52
C PRO A 74 -41.14 -21.03 17.31
N LYS A 75 -42.29 -20.36 17.26
CA LYS A 75 -43.56 -20.85 17.84
C LYS A 75 -43.97 -22.14 17.14
N GLN A 76 -43.96 -23.26 17.86
CA GLN A 76 -44.59 -24.50 17.39
C GLN A 76 -46.10 -24.28 17.25
N LYS A 77 -46.63 -24.46 16.03
CA LYS A 77 -48.07 -24.53 15.76
C LYS A 77 -48.64 -25.79 16.44
N LYS A 78 -49.53 -25.62 17.41
CA LYS A 78 -50.43 -26.70 17.85
C LYS A 78 -51.39 -27.03 16.70
N LYS A 79 -51.38 -28.28 16.24
CA LYS A 79 -52.40 -28.83 15.34
C LYS A 79 -53.73 -28.94 16.12
N GLY A 80 -54.79 -28.38 15.56
CA GLY A 80 -56.18 -28.69 15.86
C GLY A 80 -56.82 -29.22 14.59
#